data_AF-A0A956JNA9-F1
#
_entry.id   AF-A0A956JNA9-F1
#
_cell.length_a   1.000
_cell.length_b   1.000
_cell.length_c   1.000
_cell.angle_alpha   90.00
_cell.angle_beta   90.00
_cell.angle_gamma   90.00
#
_symmetry.space_group_name_H-M   'P 1'
#
loop_
_entity.id
_entity.type
_entity.pdbx_description
1 polymer ?
#
loop_
_entity_poly.entity_id
_entity_poly.type
_entity_poly.pdbx_seq_one_letter_code
_entity_poly.pdbx_strand_id
1 'polypeptide(L)'
;MRVAAGDLDGVAGVEIVVACEDMVVALDRRGKVVARFAARGWPQVLAVADLDGDKRAEVYAGFGRSRRRGQAKAQLWRLRLRGAAFESNLVLQPETTRAELTALVPRPRERALLLAYYESKYQVRHVRLRAKASGGGFDSELLGTFRMATSVAAFRPRRGAEVLHVVGRIYGDARGTPGDAFVLRGAKRDAIPTVRGVRALAVAHLDGPSAEPTLLLADGWARNYGRDARALLAAVRVRGPGAHVREPLFALSGEFAIFRMRPVDIENDGRDELIVIGSSTVRVLAFSARDRAGRRQVTARVVGQRQDDATAADLDGDGRAEVIVVGSAPAIVSLPRRQGER
;
A
#
# COMPACT_ATOMS: atom_id res chain seq x y z
N MET A 1 13.49 3.32 4.75
CA MET A 1 13.53 2.15 3.86
C MET A 1 12.13 1.78 3.38
N ARG A 2 12.05 1.00 2.30
CA ARG A 2 10.83 0.36 1.77
C ARG A 2 11.17 -1.07 1.39
N VAL A 3 10.20 -1.97 1.52
CA VAL A 3 10.36 -3.38 1.12
C VAL A 3 9.14 -3.85 0.32
N ALA A 4 9.36 -4.69 -0.68
CA ALA A 4 8.34 -5.40 -1.43
C ALA A 4 8.92 -6.75 -1.88
N ALA A 5 8.06 -7.67 -2.33
CA ALA A 5 8.50 -8.96 -2.84
C ALA A 5 7.64 -9.36 -4.05
N GLY A 6 8.21 -10.17 -4.94
CA GLY A 6 7.52 -10.74 -6.08
C GLY A 6 8.51 -11.42 -7.03
N ASP A 7 7.98 -12.22 -7.95
CA ASP A 7 8.75 -12.93 -8.99
C ASP A 7 9.21 -11.94 -10.07
N LEU A 8 10.50 -11.58 -10.07
CA LEU A 8 11.11 -10.62 -11.00
C LEU A 8 11.77 -11.27 -12.21
N ASP A 9 12.18 -12.54 -12.10
CA ASP A 9 12.92 -13.24 -13.16
C ASP A 9 12.05 -14.26 -13.93
N GLY A 10 10.83 -14.52 -13.47
CA GLY A 10 9.86 -15.45 -14.04
C GLY A 10 10.13 -16.91 -13.67
N VAL A 11 11.02 -17.15 -12.71
CA VAL A 11 11.31 -18.48 -12.16
C VAL A 11 10.54 -18.63 -10.86
N ALA A 12 9.92 -19.79 -10.66
CA ALA A 12 9.14 -20.08 -9.46
C ALA A 12 9.94 -19.74 -8.19
N GLY A 13 9.46 -18.74 -7.46
CA GLY A 13 10.17 -18.11 -6.34
C GLY A 13 9.80 -16.64 -6.23
N VAL A 14 10.41 -15.96 -5.27
CA VAL A 14 10.20 -14.54 -5.02
C VAL A 14 11.53 -13.86 -4.73
N GLU A 15 11.74 -12.70 -5.33
CA GLU A 15 12.82 -11.80 -4.96
C GLU A 15 12.32 -10.79 -3.94
N ILE A 16 13.21 -10.45 -3.01
CA ILE A 16 12.98 -9.39 -2.04
C ILE A 16 13.58 -8.10 -2.59
N VAL A 17 12.77 -7.06 -2.68
CA VAL A 17 13.19 -5.74 -3.15
C VAL A 17 13.21 -4.78 -1.98
N VAL A 18 14.38 -4.22 -1.69
CA VAL A 18 14.57 -3.20 -0.66
C VAL A 18 14.99 -1.90 -1.31
N ALA A 19 14.25 -0.82 -1.03
CA ALA A 19 14.68 0.53 -1.36
C ALA A 19 15.15 1.26 -0.10
N CYS A 20 16.38 1.77 -0.14
CA CYS A 20 16.96 2.62 0.89
C CYS A 20 17.36 3.99 0.30
N GLU A 21 18.14 4.78 1.03
CA GLU A 21 18.29 6.22 0.78
C GLU A 21 18.84 6.59 -0.61
N ASP A 22 19.57 5.70 -1.27
CA ASP A 22 20.22 5.98 -2.56
C ASP A 22 20.23 4.77 -3.50
N MET A 23 19.51 3.70 -3.15
CA MET A 23 19.49 2.51 -3.99
C MET A 23 18.22 1.69 -3.83
N VAL A 24 17.94 0.93 -4.88
CA VAL A 24 17.09 -0.26 -4.86
C VAL A 24 17.99 -1.48 -4.98
N VAL A 25 17.74 -2.48 -4.15
CA VAL A 25 18.43 -3.76 -4.16
C VAL A 25 17.39 -4.86 -4.34
N ALA A 26 17.60 -5.75 -5.30
CA ALA A 26 16.91 -7.03 -5.35
C ALA A 26 17.80 -8.13 -4.76
N LEU A 27 17.20 -8.96 -3.93
CA LEU A 27 17.79 -10.11 -3.29
C LEU A 27 17.03 -11.36 -3.76
N ASP A 28 17.72 -12.47 -3.99
CA ASP A 28 17.05 -13.77 -4.06
C ASP A 28 16.50 -14.19 -2.69
N ARG A 29 15.73 -15.28 -2.64
CA ARG A 29 15.17 -15.84 -1.40
C ARG A 29 16.22 -16.22 -0.34
N ARG A 30 17.49 -16.36 -0.72
CA ARG A 30 18.61 -16.66 0.20
C ARG A 30 19.31 -15.39 0.70
N GLY A 31 18.84 -14.21 0.29
CA GLY A 31 19.41 -12.92 0.64
C GLY A 31 20.62 -12.53 -0.20
N LYS A 32 20.95 -13.26 -1.27
CA LYS A 32 22.03 -12.88 -2.19
C LYS A 32 21.54 -11.75 -3.09
N VAL A 33 22.34 -10.70 -3.20
CA VAL A 33 22.03 -9.58 -4.10
C VAL A 33 22.11 -10.04 -5.56
N VAL A 34 21.00 -9.88 -6.28
CA VAL A 34 20.89 -10.21 -7.72
C VAL A 34 20.95 -8.97 -8.61
N ALA A 35 20.53 -7.81 -8.11
CA ALA A 35 20.63 -6.54 -8.85
C ALA A 35 20.65 -5.33 -7.92
N ARG A 36 21.22 -4.22 -8.41
CA ARG A 36 21.22 -2.91 -7.76
C ARG A 36 20.86 -1.82 -8.75
N PHE A 37 20.17 -0.80 -8.28
CA PHE A 37 19.88 0.42 -9.02
C PHE A 37 20.18 1.62 -8.13
N ALA A 38 21.03 2.53 -8.59
CA ALA A 38 21.29 3.78 -7.87
C ALA A 38 20.14 4.76 -8.11
N ALA A 39 19.59 5.29 -7.03
CA ALA A 39 18.52 6.27 -7.04
C ALA A 39 18.93 7.52 -6.26
N ARG A 40 18.23 8.64 -6.49
CA ARG A 40 18.45 9.88 -5.73
C ARG A 40 17.20 10.22 -4.94
N GLY A 41 17.39 10.46 -3.63
CA GLY A 41 16.30 10.88 -2.74
C GLY A 41 15.81 9.73 -1.88
N TRP A 42 14.92 10.05 -0.94
CA TRP A 42 14.43 9.06 0.02
C TRP A 42 13.31 8.21 -0.56
N PRO A 43 13.29 6.90 -0.33
CA PRO A 43 12.28 6.00 -0.85
C PRO A 43 10.94 6.27 -0.15
N GLN A 44 9.92 6.60 -0.94
CA GLN A 44 8.61 7.02 -0.44
C GLN A 44 7.53 5.98 -0.73
N VAL A 45 7.56 5.40 -1.93
CA VAL A 45 6.66 4.32 -2.36
C VAL A 45 7.47 3.22 -3.05
N LEU A 46 7.02 1.97 -2.92
CA LEU A 46 7.63 0.81 -3.57
C LEU A 46 6.52 -0.22 -3.82
N ALA A 47 6.48 -0.79 -5.02
CA ALA A 47 5.59 -1.88 -5.37
C ALA A 47 6.28 -2.82 -6.36
N VAL A 48 5.86 -4.08 -6.37
CA VAL A 48 6.26 -5.09 -7.36
C VAL A 48 4.98 -5.57 -8.04
N ALA A 49 4.94 -5.54 -9.37
CA ALA A 49 3.79 -5.98 -10.14
C ALA A 49 4.17 -6.26 -11.59
N ASP A 50 3.57 -7.30 -12.17
CA ASP A 50 3.58 -7.54 -13.61
C ASP A 50 2.47 -6.69 -14.26
N LEU A 51 2.84 -5.63 -14.99
CA LEU A 51 1.88 -4.80 -15.73
C LEU A 51 1.83 -5.10 -17.22
N ASP A 52 2.80 -5.83 -17.77
CA ASP A 52 2.85 -6.14 -19.20
C ASP A 52 2.37 -7.56 -19.53
N GLY A 53 2.16 -8.40 -18.52
CA GLY A 53 1.60 -9.73 -18.61
C GLY A 53 2.63 -10.79 -19.00
N ASP A 54 3.92 -10.48 -18.94
CA ASP A 54 4.99 -11.40 -19.33
C ASP A 54 5.35 -12.42 -18.24
N LYS A 55 4.65 -12.38 -17.09
CA LYS A 55 4.90 -13.20 -15.89
C LYS A 55 6.22 -12.89 -15.18
N ARG A 56 6.83 -11.74 -15.44
CA ARG A 56 7.99 -11.22 -14.73
C ARG A 56 7.64 -9.86 -14.17
N ALA A 57 7.47 -9.78 -12.86
CA ALA A 57 7.08 -8.54 -12.23
C ALA A 57 8.16 -7.47 -12.37
N GLU A 58 7.73 -6.22 -12.54
CA GLU A 58 8.61 -5.08 -12.45
C GLU A 58 8.56 -4.42 -11.07
N VAL A 59 9.66 -3.77 -10.71
CA VAL A 59 9.75 -2.93 -9.53
C VAL A 59 9.36 -1.50 -9.89
N TYR A 60 8.41 -0.94 -9.16
CA TYR A 60 8.03 0.46 -9.23
C TYR A 60 8.49 1.18 -7.96
N ALA A 61 9.56 1.97 -8.07
CA ALA A 61 10.22 2.62 -6.93
C ALA A 61 10.11 4.14 -7.04
N GLY A 62 9.50 4.76 -6.02
CA GLY A 62 9.28 6.20 -5.96
C GLY A 62 10.16 6.87 -4.92
N PHE A 63 10.87 7.91 -5.35
CA PHE A 63 11.83 8.66 -4.55
C PHE A 63 11.48 10.14 -4.49
N GLY A 64 11.87 10.81 -3.41
CA GLY A 64 11.64 12.24 -3.26
C GLY A 64 12.47 12.86 -2.15
N ARG A 65 12.09 14.06 -1.71
CA ARG A 65 12.82 14.77 -0.66
C ARG A 65 12.72 14.07 0.69
N SER A 66 13.73 14.29 1.52
CA SER A 66 13.72 13.99 2.96
C SER A 66 14.26 15.16 3.77
N ARG A 67 14.19 15.06 5.10
CA ARG A 67 14.85 16.04 5.99
C ARG A 67 16.36 16.13 5.77
N ARG A 68 17.01 15.01 5.40
CA ARG A 68 18.46 14.94 5.14
C ARG A 68 18.82 15.36 3.72
N ARG A 69 17.95 15.09 2.75
CA ARG A 69 18.14 15.43 1.32
C ARG A 69 16.96 16.27 0.81
N GLY A 70 16.93 17.54 1.23
CA GLY A 70 15.82 18.46 0.94
C GLY A 70 15.62 18.82 -0.53
N GLN A 71 16.63 18.62 -1.39
CA GLN A 71 16.64 19.01 -2.80
C GLN A 71 16.29 17.87 -3.79
N ALA A 72 16.02 16.64 -3.33
CA ALA A 72 15.70 15.56 -4.25
C ALA A 72 14.33 15.78 -4.93
N LYS A 73 14.29 15.59 -6.25
CA LYS A 73 13.04 15.65 -7.04
C LYS A 73 12.16 14.44 -6.75
N ALA A 74 10.84 14.61 -6.90
CA ALA A 74 9.91 13.48 -6.91
C ALA A 74 10.13 12.70 -8.21
N GLN A 75 10.36 11.40 -8.12
CA GLN A 75 10.57 10.52 -9.27
C GLN A 75 9.89 9.18 -9.02
N LEU A 76 9.34 8.59 -10.08
CA LEU A 76 8.88 7.21 -10.10
C LEU A 76 9.67 6.47 -11.19
N TRP A 77 10.32 5.38 -10.82
CA TRP A 77 11.09 4.52 -11.70
C TRP A 77 10.40 3.17 -11.87
N ARG A 78 10.47 2.61 -13.09
CA ARG A 78 10.21 1.20 -13.38
C ARG A 78 11.55 0.51 -13.57
N LEU A 79 11.78 -0.57 -12.83
CA LEU A 79 13.00 -1.38 -12.92
C LEU A 79 12.60 -2.81 -13.26
N ARG A 80 13.16 -3.34 -14.34
CA ARG A 80 12.95 -4.72 -14.77
C ARG A 80 14.24 -5.51 -14.62
N LEU A 81 14.17 -6.69 -14.02
CA LEU A 81 15.34 -7.54 -13.85
C LEU A 81 15.71 -8.19 -15.19
N ARG A 82 16.97 -7.99 -15.61
CA ARG A 82 17.56 -8.56 -16.83
C ARG A 82 18.90 -9.19 -16.46
N GLY A 83 18.91 -10.51 -16.25
CA GLY A 83 20.09 -11.19 -15.70
C GLY A 83 20.43 -10.65 -14.32
N ALA A 84 21.64 -10.13 -14.14
CA ALA A 84 22.13 -9.60 -12.86
C ALA A 84 22.02 -8.06 -12.73
N ALA A 85 21.19 -7.41 -13.55
CA ALA A 85 21.06 -5.95 -13.56
C ALA A 85 19.60 -5.51 -13.74
N PHE A 86 19.32 -4.28 -13.28
CA PHE A 86 18.06 -3.62 -13.59
C PHE A 86 18.15 -2.86 -14.90
N GLU A 87 17.24 -3.16 -15.83
CA GLU A 87 16.86 -2.24 -16.88
C GLU A 87 15.92 -1.18 -16.27
N SER A 88 16.35 0.08 -16.25
CA SER A 88 15.62 1.17 -15.58
C SER A 88 14.98 2.15 -16.56
N ASN A 89 13.74 2.54 -16.29
CA ASN A 89 13.00 3.56 -17.04
C ASN A 89 12.36 4.56 -16.08
N LEU A 90 12.56 5.86 -16.32
CA LEU A 90 11.89 6.92 -15.56
C LEU A 90 10.45 7.04 -16.03
N VAL A 91 9.50 6.67 -15.17
CA VAL A 91 8.07 6.68 -15.47
C VAL A 91 7.50 8.09 -15.35
N LEU A 92 7.86 8.81 -14.29
CA LEU A 92 7.34 10.13 -13.99
C LEU A 92 8.33 10.93 -13.15
N GLN A 93 8.50 12.21 -13.46
CA GLN A 93 9.14 13.20 -12.60
C GLN A 93 8.27 14.47 -12.62
N PRO A 94 7.31 14.61 -11.69
CA PRO A 94 6.45 15.78 -11.69
C PRO A 94 7.22 17.02 -11.24
N GLU A 95 6.94 18.15 -11.88
CA GLU A 95 7.35 19.45 -11.37
C GLU A 95 6.47 19.82 -10.18
N THR A 96 7.08 19.97 -9.00
CA THR A 96 6.36 20.17 -7.73
C THR A 96 7.20 20.96 -6.72
N THR A 97 6.53 21.77 -5.90
CA THR A 97 7.18 22.46 -4.76
C THR A 97 7.34 21.56 -3.52
N ARG A 98 6.75 20.37 -3.57
CA ARG A 98 6.84 19.36 -2.51
C ARG A 98 7.07 17.99 -3.15
N ALA A 99 8.35 17.65 -3.30
CA ALA A 99 8.82 16.40 -3.90
C ALA A 99 8.51 15.15 -3.06
N GLU A 100 7.22 14.82 -2.92
CA GLU A 100 6.73 13.70 -2.12
C GLU A 100 5.66 12.89 -2.86
N LEU A 101 5.95 11.62 -3.13
CA LEU A 101 5.02 10.57 -3.53
C LEU A 101 4.42 9.95 -2.26
N THR A 102 3.12 9.71 -2.26
CA THR A 102 2.37 9.37 -1.03
C THR A 102 1.68 8.02 -1.09
N ALA A 103 1.25 7.61 -2.28
CA ALA A 103 0.67 6.30 -2.50
C ALA A 103 0.98 5.81 -3.93
N LEU A 104 1.11 4.49 -4.06
CA LEU A 104 1.31 3.78 -5.32
C LEU A 104 0.52 2.48 -5.25
N VAL A 105 -0.41 2.27 -6.18
CA VAL A 105 -1.26 1.08 -6.23
C VAL A 105 -1.20 0.50 -7.64
N PRO A 106 -0.51 -0.65 -7.84
CA PRO A 106 -0.52 -1.34 -9.11
C PRO A 106 -1.92 -1.86 -9.49
N ARG A 107 -2.19 -1.86 -10.80
CA ARG A 107 -3.43 -2.38 -11.41
C ARG A 107 -3.05 -3.28 -12.60
N PRO A 108 -2.51 -4.50 -12.37
CA PRO A 108 -2.10 -5.42 -13.43
C PRO A 108 -3.16 -5.65 -14.51
N ARG A 109 -4.42 -5.92 -14.09
CA ARG A 109 -5.54 -6.15 -15.01
C ARG A 109 -5.87 -4.96 -15.92
N GLU A 110 -5.47 -3.75 -15.53
CA GLU A 110 -5.65 -2.53 -16.32
C GLU A 110 -4.35 -2.04 -16.97
N ARG A 111 -3.25 -2.79 -16.79
CA ARG A 111 -1.88 -2.41 -17.16
C ARG A 111 -1.55 -0.99 -16.69
N ALA A 112 -1.88 -0.68 -15.44
CA ALA A 112 -1.81 0.68 -14.92
C ALA A 112 -1.26 0.78 -13.50
N LEU A 113 -0.89 1.99 -13.11
CA LEU A 113 -0.59 2.39 -11.73
C LEU A 113 -1.52 3.53 -11.33
N LEU A 114 -1.99 3.51 -10.08
CA LEU A 114 -2.50 4.71 -9.45
C LEU A 114 -1.40 5.32 -8.58
N LEU A 115 -1.12 6.59 -8.81
CA LEU A 115 -0.10 7.32 -8.08
C LEU A 115 -0.70 8.58 -7.44
N ALA A 116 -0.35 8.83 -6.19
CA ALA A 116 -0.64 10.10 -5.52
C ALA A 116 0.66 10.81 -5.15
N TYR A 117 0.82 12.08 -5.54
CA TYR A 117 1.99 12.88 -5.21
C TYR A 117 1.60 14.34 -4.91
N TYR A 118 2.37 15.00 -4.06
CA TYR A 118 2.15 16.42 -3.79
C TYR A 118 2.52 17.26 -5.01
N GLU A 119 1.61 18.13 -5.43
CA GLU A 119 1.87 19.21 -6.40
C GLU A 119 2.35 20.47 -5.68
N SER A 120 1.81 20.71 -4.49
CA SER A 120 2.19 21.83 -3.64
C SER A 120 2.25 21.44 -2.17
N LYS A 121 2.46 22.42 -1.28
CA LYS A 121 2.48 22.19 0.18
C LYS A 121 1.27 21.41 0.68
N TYR A 122 0.08 21.64 0.10
CA TYR A 122 -1.17 21.06 0.56
C TYR A 122 -1.95 20.29 -0.51
N GLN A 123 -1.65 20.48 -1.79
CA GLN A 123 -2.39 19.80 -2.86
C GLN A 123 -1.69 18.53 -3.30
N VAL A 124 -2.46 17.45 -3.40
CA VAL A 124 -2.02 16.13 -3.85
C VAL A 124 -2.75 15.81 -5.15
N ARG A 125 -2.00 15.53 -6.21
CA ARG A 125 -2.53 15.03 -7.48
C ARG A 125 -2.66 13.52 -7.41
N HIS A 126 -3.79 13.02 -7.84
CA HIS A 126 -4.04 11.60 -8.06
C HIS A 126 -4.05 11.37 -9.57
N VAL A 127 -3.16 10.52 -10.06
CA VAL A 127 -3.01 10.22 -11.48
C VAL A 127 -3.10 8.72 -11.72
N ARG A 128 -3.65 8.36 -12.88
CA ARG A 128 -3.57 7.00 -13.42
C ARG A 128 -2.51 6.99 -14.52
N LEU A 129 -1.51 6.13 -14.37
CA LEU A 129 -0.44 5.91 -15.34
C LEU A 129 -0.73 4.60 -16.06
N ARG A 130 -1.12 4.63 -17.34
CA ARG A 130 -1.38 3.43 -18.15
C ARG A 130 -0.16 3.08 -18.98
N ALA A 131 0.30 1.84 -18.92
CA ALA A 131 1.41 1.37 -19.74
C ALA A 131 1.03 1.41 -21.24
N LYS A 132 1.91 1.96 -22.07
CA LYS A 132 1.72 2.03 -23.52
C LYS A 132 1.82 0.63 -24.14
N ALA A 133 1.00 0.37 -25.16
CA ALA A 133 1.00 -0.89 -25.89
C ALA A 133 2.35 -1.20 -26.56
N SER A 134 3.08 -0.17 -27.00
CA SER A 134 4.42 -0.27 -27.61
C SER A 134 5.51 -0.79 -26.67
N GLY A 135 5.23 -0.89 -25.36
CA GLY A 135 6.25 -1.04 -24.33
C GLY A 135 7.04 0.26 -24.15
N GLY A 136 7.62 0.46 -22.96
CA GLY A 136 8.62 1.52 -22.71
C GLY A 136 8.13 2.87 -22.20
N GLY A 137 6.81 3.10 -22.04
CA GLY A 137 6.31 4.36 -21.49
C GLY A 137 4.91 4.28 -20.88
N PHE A 138 4.46 5.38 -20.28
CA PHE A 138 3.16 5.51 -19.63
C PHE A 138 2.41 6.73 -20.14
N ASP A 139 1.11 6.59 -20.36
CA ASP A 139 0.18 7.72 -20.51
C ASP A 139 -0.37 8.11 -19.14
N SER A 140 -0.44 9.42 -18.87
CA SER A 140 -0.87 9.96 -17.59
C SER A 140 -2.23 10.63 -17.70
N GLU A 141 -3.18 10.16 -16.89
CA GLU A 141 -4.52 10.72 -16.74
C GLU A 141 -4.66 11.34 -15.35
N LEU A 142 -5.03 12.62 -15.27
CA LEU A 142 -5.34 13.27 -13.99
C LEU A 142 -6.73 12.82 -13.52
N LEU A 143 -6.80 12.18 -12.36
CA LEU A 143 -8.07 11.82 -11.73
C LEU A 143 -8.62 12.96 -10.88
N GLY A 144 -7.73 13.74 -10.27
CA GLY A 144 -8.09 14.96 -9.55
C GLY A 144 -6.97 15.49 -8.66
N THR A 145 -7.19 16.68 -8.15
CA THR A 145 -6.29 17.35 -7.19
C THR A 145 -7.07 17.62 -5.92
N PHE A 146 -6.51 17.16 -4.80
CA PHE A 146 -7.20 17.19 -3.51
C PHE A 146 -6.25 17.63 -2.41
N ARG A 147 -6.77 18.42 -1.49
CA ARG A 147 -6.00 18.84 -0.33
C ARG A 147 -5.64 17.65 0.55
N MET A 148 -4.36 17.42 0.80
CA MET A 148 -3.83 16.45 1.77
C MET A 148 -4.35 15.01 1.58
N ALA A 149 -4.67 14.63 0.34
CA ALA A 149 -5.18 13.32 -0.03
C ALA A 149 -4.07 12.29 -0.22
N THR A 150 -3.44 11.84 0.85
CA THR A 150 -2.20 11.06 0.78
C THR A 150 -2.40 9.55 0.57
N SER A 151 -3.64 9.07 0.51
CA SER A 151 -3.94 7.65 0.29
C SER A 151 -4.96 7.48 -0.81
N VAL A 152 -4.79 6.43 -1.61
CA VAL A 152 -5.69 6.04 -2.70
C VAL A 152 -5.89 4.53 -2.68
N ALA A 153 -7.08 4.09 -3.07
CA ALA A 153 -7.35 2.70 -3.42
C ALA A 153 -8.21 2.66 -4.68
N ALA A 154 -8.19 1.53 -5.38
CA ALA A 154 -9.19 1.23 -6.39
C ALA A 154 -9.64 -0.21 -6.29
N PHE A 155 -10.95 -0.43 -6.41
CA PHE A 155 -11.53 -1.77 -6.32
C PHE A 155 -12.89 -1.83 -6.98
N ARG A 156 -13.29 -3.05 -7.33
CA ARG A 156 -14.63 -3.36 -7.79
C ARG A 156 -15.41 -3.92 -6.59
N PRO A 157 -16.44 -3.24 -6.07
CA PRO A 157 -17.09 -3.64 -4.82
C PRO A 157 -17.90 -4.93 -4.96
N ARG A 158 -18.38 -5.24 -6.16
CA ARG A 158 -19.15 -6.45 -6.47
C ARG A 158 -18.96 -6.86 -7.92
N ARG A 159 -19.21 -8.14 -8.24
CA ARG A 159 -19.12 -8.64 -9.62
C ARG A 159 -20.01 -7.79 -10.55
N GLY A 160 -19.47 -7.41 -11.71
CA GLY A 160 -20.16 -6.57 -12.69
C GLY A 160 -20.20 -5.07 -12.38
N ALA A 161 -19.81 -4.62 -11.18
CA ALA A 161 -19.71 -3.19 -10.90
C ALA A 161 -18.51 -2.54 -11.59
N GLU A 162 -18.58 -1.23 -11.78
CA GLU A 162 -17.43 -0.44 -12.19
C GLU A 162 -16.32 -0.45 -11.11
N VAL A 163 -15.09 -0.12 -11.54
CA VAL A 163 -13.99 0.11 -10.62
C VAL A 163 -14.18 1.47 -9.97
N LEU A 164 -14.17 1.49 -8.65
CA LEU A 164 -14.27 2.69 -7.84
C LEU A 164 -12.87 3.19 -7.45
N HIS A 165 -12.67 4.50 -7.51
CA HIS A 165 -11.49 5.17 -6.97
C HIS A 165 -11.83 5.76 -5.61
N VAL A 166 -11.04 5.42 -4.60
CA VAL A 166 -11.27 5.90 -3.23
C VAL A 166 -10.09 6.77 -2.82
N VAL A 167 -10.41 7.95 -2.30
CA VAL A 167 -9.43 8.93 -1.86
C VAL A 167 -9.56 9.08 -0.35
N GLY A 168 -8.44 9.03 0.35
CA GLY A 168 -8.36 9.30 1.79
C GLY A 168 -7.48 10.51 2.07
N ARG A 169 -7.97 11.41 2.92
CA ARG A 169 -7.32 12.68 3.28
C ARG A 169 -6.96 12.70 4.75
N ILE A 170 -5.77 13.19 5.08
CA ILE A 170 -5.38 13.40 6.49
C ILE A 170 -5.95 14.69 7.07
N TYR A 171 -6.22 15.70 6.24
CA TYR A 171 -6.86 16.96 6.63
C TYR A 171 -7.90 17.37 5.60
N GLY A 172 -8.96 18.04 6.06
CA GLY A 172 -10.02 18.55 5.19
C GLY A 172 -9.62 19.82 4.44
N ASP A 173 -10.61 20.41 3.75
CA ASP A 173 -10.41 21.55 2.86
C ASP A 173 -9.98 22.83 3.60
N ALA A 174 -10.52 23.06 4.80
CA ALA A 174 -10.16 24.20 5.64
C ALA A 174 -9.03 23.87 6.63
N ARG A 175 -8.36 24.91 7.11
CA ARG A 175 -7.30 24.74 8.12
C ARG A 175 -7.92 24.22 9.42
N GLY A 176 -7.40 23.11 9.92
CA GLY A 176 -7.82 22.53 11.20
C GLY A 176 -9.00 21.57 11.10
N THR A 177 -9.67 21.46 9.94
CA THR A 177 -10.71 20.45 9.76
C THR A 177 -10.11 19.05 9.66
N PRO A 178 -10.76 18.03 10.25
CA PRO A 178 -10.33 16.65 10.08
C PRO A 178 -10.38 16.27 8.60
N GLY A 179 -9.51 15.35 8.19
CA GLY A 179 -9.64 14.72 6.89
C GLY A 179 -10.79 13.71 6.87
N ASP A 180 -11.02 13.13 5.70
CA ASP A 180 -12.13 12.22 5.41
C ASP A 180 -11.72 11.20 4.33
N ALA A 181 -12.69 10.44 3.83
CA ALA A 181 -12.56 9.65 2.62
C ALA A 181 -13.80 9.78 1.74
N PHE A 182 -13.63 9.54 0.45
CA PHE A 182 -14.73 9.53 -0.52
C PHE A 182 -14.43 8.63 -1.71
N VAL A 183 -15.49 8.11 -2.33
CA VAL A 183 -15.43 7.52 -3.67
C VAL A 183 -15.47 8.67 -4.69
N LEU A 184 -14.55 8.65 -5.65
CA LEU A 184 -14.44 9.61 -6.74
C LEU A 184 -15.15 9.06 -7.98
N ARG A 185 -16.10 9.83 -8.52
CA ARG A 185 -16.88 9.52 -9.74
C ARG A 185 -16.85 10.73 -10.65
N GLY A 186 -15.86 10.79 -11.54
CA GLY A 186 -15.55 12.03 -12.27
C GLY A 186 -15.22 13.15 -11.28
N ALA A 187 -15.92 14.29 -11.38
CA ALA A 187 -15.78 15.40 -10.44
C ALA A 187 -16.53 15.20 -9.11
N LYS A 188 -17.49 14.26 -9.04
CA LYS A 188 -18.33 14.06 -7.85
C LYS A 188 -17.58 13.28 -6.77
N ARG A 189 -17.74 13.73 -5.53
CA ARG A 189 -17.23 13.06 -4.32
C ARG A 189 -18.39 12.46 -3.55
N ASP A 190 -18.30 11.17 -3.30
CA ASP A 190 -19.30 10.39 -2.59
C ASP A 190 -18.73 9.98 -1.23
N ALA A 191 -19.24 10.59 -0.16
CA ALA A 191 -18.59 10.56 1.15
C ALA A 191 -18.60 9.17 1.78
N ILE A 192 -17.45 8.75 2.31
CA ILE A 192 -17.31 7.57 3.16
C ILE A 192 -17.31 8.06 4.61
N PRO A 193 -18.14 7.50 5.50
CA PRO A 193 -18.08 7.83 6.92
C PRO A 193 -16.68 7.56 7.48
N THR A 194 -16.15 8.50 8.24
CA THR A 194 -14.85 8.42 8.91
C THR A 194 -14.95 9.00 10.31
N VAL A 195 -14.06 8.59 11.20
CA VAL A 195 -13.95 9.21 12.54
C VAL A 195 -13.18 10.53 12.45
N ARG A 196 -12.05 10.54 11.74
CA ARG A 196 -11.21 11.71 11.43
C ARG A 196 -10.38 11.41 10.17
N GLY A 197 -9.23 12.09 10.00
CA GLY A 197 -8.36 11.92 8.85
C GLY A 197 -7.96 10.48 8.60
N VAL A 198 -7.82 10.17 7.31
CA VAL A 198 -7.52 8.85 6.76
C VAL A 198 -6.05 8.80 6.34
N ARG A 199 -5.31 7.84 6.89
CA ARG A 199 -3.87 7.67 6.67
C ARG A 199 -3.53 6.62 5.62
N ALA A 200 -4.35 5.57 5.53
CA ALA A 200 -4.15 4.48 4.59
C ALA A 200 -5.49 3.90 4.13
N LEU A 201 -5.47 3.37 2.91
CA LEU A 201 -6.54 2.60 2.30
C LEU A 201 -5.93 1.32 1.77
N ALA A 202 -6.67 0.22 1.85
CA ALA A 202 -6.28 -1.05 1.24
C ALA A 202 -7.51 -1.82 0.77
N VAL A 203 -7.30 -2.84 -0.06
CA VAL A 203 -8.38 -3.67 -0.61
C VAL A 203 -7.96 -5.11 -0.35
N ALA A 204 -8.79 -5.87 0.37
CA ALA A 204 -8.45 -7.19 0.87
C ALA A 204 -9.56 -8.22 0.61
N HIS A 205 -9.18 -9.47 0.37
CA HIS A 205 -10.06 -10.63 0.25
C HIS A 205 -10.19 -11.35 1.61
N LEU A 206 -10.76 -10.66 2.60
CA LEU A 206 -10.85 -11.18 3.99
C LEU A 206 -11.77 -12.39 4.18
N ASP A 207 -12.57 -12.72 3.17
CA ASP A 207 -13.53 -13.84 3.17
C ASP A 207 -13.24 -14.84 2.05
N GLY A 208 -12.04 -14.77 1.47
CA GLY A 208 -11.61 -15.65 0.38
C GLY A 208 -11.67 -14.98 -1.01
N PRO A 209 -11.07 -15.60 -2.04
CA PRO A 209 -10.92 -14.99 -3.36
C PRO A 209 -12.24 -14.90 -4.13
N SER A 210 -13.19 -15.79 -3.83
CA SER A 210 -14.53 -15.82 -4.44
C SER A 210 -15.49 -14.80 -3.83
N ALA A 211 -15.17 -14.24 -2.66
CA ALA A 211 -15.97 -13.23 -1.99
C ALA A 211 -15.72 -11.83 -2.58
N GLU A 212 -16.66 -10.92 -2.34
CA GLU A 212 -16.46 -9.51 -2.69
C GLU A 212 -15.27 -8.92 -1.90
N PRO A 213 -14.38 -8.17 -2.57
CA PRO A 213 -13.25 -7.56 -1.87
C PRO A 213 -13.74 -6.51 -0.88
N THR A 214 -13.07 -6.44 0.27
CA THR A 214 -13.35 -5.47 1.32
C THR A 214 -12.44 -4.26 1.17
N LEU A 215 -13.02 -3.06 1.14
CA LEU A 215 -12.29 -1.82 1.31
C LEU A 215 -11.94 -1.63 2.78
N LEU A 216 -10.65 -1.55 3.08
CA LEU A 216 -10.12 -1.25 4.40
C LEU A 216 -9.75 0.22 4.52
N LEU A 217 -10.12 0.80 5.64
CA LEU A 217 -9.96 2.22 5.98
C LEU A 217 -9.18 2.35 7.28
N ALA A 218 -8.05 3.04 7.23
CA ALA A 218 -7.28 3.45 8.40
C ALA A 218 -7.53 4.92 8.73
N ASP A 219 -8.44 5.18 9.66
CA ASP A 219 -8.88 6.53 10.04
C ASP A 219 -8.56 6.87 11.51
N GLY A 220 -8.98 8.06 11.95
CA GLY A 220 -8.74 8.55 13.30
C GLY A 220 -7.52 9.47 13.45
N TRP A 221 -6.88 9.87 12.35
CA TRP A 221 -5.79 10.85 12.39
C TRP A 221 -6.26 12.22 12.89
N ALA A 222 -5.46 12.82 13.77
CA ALA A 222 -5.62 14.18 14.25
C ALA A 222 -4.27 14.90 14.36
N ARG A 223 -4.28 16.23 14.21
CA ARG A 223 -3.06 17.06 14.32
C ARG A 223 -2.39 16.92 15.69
N ASN A 224 -3.19 16.88 16.76
CA ASN A 224 -2.72 16.67 18.13
C ASN A 224 -2.63 15.16 18.41
N TYR A 225 -1.73 14.48 17.70
CA TYR A 225 -1.72 13.02 17.62
C TYR A 225 -1.55 12.32 18.98
N GLY A 226 -0.84 12.93 19.93
CA GLY A 226 -0.70 12.39 21.29
C GLY A 226 -1.96 12.46 22.16
N ARG A 227 -2.97 13.25 21.78
CA ARG A 227 -4.21 13.43 22.55
C ARG A 227 -5.43 12.91 21.80
N ASP A 228 -5.57 13.32 20.56
CA ASP A 228 -6.83 13.21 19.80
C ASP A 228 -6.78 12.10 18.74
N ALA A 229 -5.60 11.68 18.30
CA ALA A 229 -5.50 10.67 17.24
C ALA A 229 -5.66 9.25 17.79
N ARG A 230 -6.27 8.39 16.99
CA ARG A 230 -6.46 6.98 17.28
C ARG A 230 -6.15 6.19 16.01
N ALA A 231 -5.40 5.11 16.13
CA ALA A 231 -5.13 4.19 15.02
C ALA A 231 -6.32 3.22 14.85
N LEU A 232 -7.30 3.61 14.04
CA LEU A 232 -8.53 2.84 13.85
C LEU A 232 -8.52 2.13 12.50
N LEU A 233 -8.91 0.86 12.51
CA LEU A 233 -9.15 0.04 11.32
C LEU A 233 -10.65 -0.21 11.18
N ALA A 234 -11.17 0.03 9.98
CA ALA A 234 -12.55 -0.25 9.63
C ALA A 234 -12.66 -0.93 8.25
N ALA A 235 -13.68 -1.74 8.07
CA ALA A 235 -14.17 -2.15 6.76
C ALA A 235 -15.19 -1.14 6.27
N VAL A 236 -15.22 -0.91 4.96
CA VAL A 236 -16.21 -0.05 4.31
C VAL A 236 -16.99 -0.88 3.31
N ARG A 237 -18.31 -0.95 3.52
CA ARG A 237 -19.24 -1.52 2.54
C ARG A 237 -19.77 -0.41 1.65
N VAL A 238 -19.45 -0.48 0.36
CA VAL A 238 -19.94 0.47 -0.63
C VAL A 238 -21.24 -0.04 -1.24
N ARG A 239 -22.38 0.53 -0.83
CA ARG A 239 -23.72 0.09 -1.28
C ARG A 239 -24.30 0.91 -2.44
N GLY A 240 -23.67 2.03 -2.79
CA GLY A 240 -24.15 2.98 -3.80
C GLY A 240 -23.89 4.43 -3.36
N PRO A 241 -24.27 5.42 -4.20
CA PRO A 241 -24.11 6.84 -3.88
C PRO A 241 -24.69 7.23 -2.51
N GLY A 242 -23.85 7.75 -1.62
CA GLY A 242 -24.21 8.25 -0.29
C GLY A 242 -24.53 7.19 0.76
N ALA A 243 -24.53 5.90 0.38
CA ALA A 243 -25.00 4.80 1.22
C ALA A 243 -23.85 3.93 1.76
N HIS A 244 -22.66 4.51 1.93
CA HIS A 244 -21.49 3.79 2.41
C HIS A 244 -21.58 3.53 3.92
N VAL A 245 -21.22 2.32 4.34
CA VAL A 245 -21.25 1.93 5.76
C VAL A 245 -19.84 1.63 6.24
N ARG A 246 -19.41 2.31 7.30
CA ARG A 246 -18.15 2.06 8.02
C ARG A 246 -18.42 1.09 9.17
N GLU A 247 -17.77 -0.07 9.12
CA GLU A 247 -17.80 -1.09 10.16
C GLU A 247 -16.45 -1.09 10.91
N PRO A 248 -16.39 -0.67 12.19
CA PRO A 248 -15.17 -0.76 12.97
C PRO A 248 -14.71 -2.22 13.10
N LEU A 249 -13.43 -2.49 12.83
CA LEU A 249 -12.86 -3.83 12.96
C LEU A 249 -11.90 -3.92 14.14
N PHE A 250 -10.99 -2.96 14.27
CA PHE A 250 -9.92 -3.03 15.25
C PHE A 250 -9.40 -1.64 15.60
N ALA A 251 -8.91 -1.47 16.83
CA ALA A 251 -8.19 -0.27 17.25
C ALA A 251 -6.80 -0.70 17.72
N LEU A 252 -5.76 -0.10 17.16
CA LEU A 252 -4.40 -0.39 17.58
C LEU A 252 -4.10 0.43 18.85
N SER A 253 -4.36 -0.18 20.01
CA SER A 253 -4.03 0.41 21.31
C SER A 253 -2.55 0.83 21.37
N GLY A 254 -2.31 2.02 21.94
CA GLY A 254 -0.98 2.63 22.03
C GLY A 254 -0.47 3.29 20.74
N GLU A 255 -1.19 3.17 19.62
CA GLU A 255 -0.81 3.77 18.34
C GLU A 255 -1.67 4.99 18.01
N PHE A 256 -1.05 6.04 17.45
CA PHE A 256 -1.78 7.23 17.02
C PHE A 256 -2.20 7.18 15.54
N ALA A 257 -1.59 6.28 14.76
CA ALA A 257 -1.96 6.06 13.37
C ALA A 257 -1.61 4.66 12.89
N ILE A 258 -2.37 4.20 11.89
CA ILE A 258 -1.93 3.16 10.95
C ILE A 258 -1.34 3.90 9.75
N PHE A 259 -0.04 3.80 9.51
CA PHE A 259 0.60 4.46 8.38
C PHE A 259 0.39 3.72 7.07
N ARG A 260 0.41 2.38 7.10
CA ARG A 260 0.18 1.52 5.93
C ARG A 260 -0.44 0.18 6.31
N MET A 261 -1.07 -0.42 5.31
CA MET A 261 -1.73 -1.71 5.37
C MET A 261 -1.33 -2.51 4.13
N ARG A 262 -1.03 -3.79 4.29
CA ARG A 262 -0.76 -4.72 3.18
C ARG A 262 -1.56 -5.99 3.39
N PRO A 263 -2.65 -6.16 2.63
CA PRO A 263 -3.35 -7.42 2.54
C PRO A 263 -2.45 -8.47 1.89
N VAL A 264 -2.37 -9.65 2.50
CA VAL A 264 -1.59 -10.79 1.99
C VAL A 264 -2.10 -12.07 2.64
N ASP A 265 -2.28 -13.11 1.84
CA ASP A 265 -2.58 -14.47 2.31
C ASP A 265 -1.28 -15.11 2.84
N ILE A 266 -1.04 -14.96 4.14
CA ILE A 266 0.20 -15.42 4.79
C ILE A 266 0.10 -16.91 5.08
N GLU A 267 -1.08 -17.38 5.45
CA GLU A 267 -1.31 -18.78 5.82
C GLU A 267 -1.65 -19.67 4.62
N ASN A 268 -1.85 -19.08 3.43
CA ASN A 268 -2.22 -19.73 2.17
C ASN A 268 -3.56 -20.49 2.27
N ASP A 269 -4.52 -19.88 2.96
CA ASP A 269 -5.89 -20.39 3.13
C ASP A 269 -6.89 -19.73 2.15
N GLY A 270 -6.39 -18.87 1.26
CA GLY A 270 -7.14 -18.07 0.32
C GLY A 270 -7.67 -16.76 0.89
N ARG A 271 -7.50 -16.47 2.18
CA ARG A 271 -7.98 -15.25 2.83
C ARG A 271 -6.82 -14.35 3.17
N ASP A 272 -7.00 -13.06 2.94
CA ASP A 272 -5.97 -12.09 3.30
C ASP A 272 -5.91 -11.90 4.83
N GLU A 273 -4.73 -12.13 5.41
CA GLU A 273 -4.27 -11.41 6.59
C GLU A 273 -3.95 -9.95 6.24
N LEU A 274 -3.70 -9.14 7.26
CA LEU A 274 -3.31 -7.75 7.09
C LEU A 274 -2.05 -7.42 7.88
N ILE A 275 -0.96 -7.11 7.16
CA ILE A 275 0.20 -6.47 7.76
C ILE A 275 -0.14 -4.99 7.97
N VAL A 276 -0.12 -4.54 9.21
CA VAL A 276 -0.39 -3.16 9.62
C VAL A 276 0.88 -2.54 10.18
N ILE A 277 1.32 -1.45 9.54
CA ILE A 277 2.46 -0.66 9.99
C ILE A 277 1.91 0.55 10.76
N GLY A 278 1.97 0.47 12.08
CA GLY A 278 1.54 1.50 13.01
C GLY A 278 2.59 2.58 13.24
N SER A 279 2.34 3.47 14.19
CA SER A 279 3.28 4.51 14.60
C SER A 279 4.50 3.99 15.37
N SER A 280 4.39 2.82 15.99
CA SER A 280 5.45 2.22 16.82
C SER A 280 5.66 0.73 16.56
N THR A 281 4.66 0.01 16.03
CA THR A 281 4.73 -1.44 15.82
C THR A 281 4.36 -1.84 14.41
N VAL A 282 4.87 -2.99 13.98
CA VAL A 282 4.32 -3.76 12.86
C VAL A 282 3.53 -4.92 13.44
N ARG A 283 2.29 -5.08 12.98
CA ARG A 283 1.39 -6.15 13.43
C ARG A 283 0.86 -6.93 12.24
N VAL A 284 0.67 -8.23 12.41
CA VAL A 284 -0.20 -9.02 11.53
C VAL A 284 -1.55 -9.13 12.20
N LEU A 285 -2.61 -8.79 11.46
CA LEU A 285 -3.99 -9.00 11.87
C LEU A 285 -4.57 -10.15 11.06
N ALA A 286 -5.09 -11.16 11.74
CA ALA A 286 -5.86 -12.23 11.14
C ALA A 286 -7.34 -12.06 11.52
N PHE A 287 -8.22 -12.44 10.59
CA PHE A 287 -9.64 -12.19 10.72
C PHE A 287 -10.42 -13.50 10.76
N SER A 288 -11.26 -13.67 11.78
CA SER A 288 -12.15 -14.82 11.82
C SER A 288 -13.30 -14.67 10.83
N ALA A 289 -13.99 -15.78 10.55
CA ALA A 289 -15.36 -15.71 10.07
C ALA A 289 -16.23 -14.90 11.05
N ARG A 290 -17.32 -14.32 10.53
CA ARG A 290 -18.26 -13.57 11.37
C ARG A 290 -18.93 -14.51 12.37
N ASP A 291 -19.04 -14.07 13.63
CA ASP A 291 -19.81 -14.76 14.65
C ASP A 291 -21.32 -14.71 14.33
N ARG A 292 -22.15 -15.41 15.13
CA ARG A 292 -23.62 -15.40 14.96
C ARG A 292 -24.25 -14.01 15.10
N ALA A 293 -23.56 -13.07 15.76
CA ALA A 293 -23.98 -11.67 15.87
C ALA A 293 -23.45 -10.81 14.71
N GLY A 294 -22.83 -11.42 13.71
CA GLY A 294 -22.28 -10.76 12.53
C GLY A 294 -20.95 -10.03 12.76
N ARG A 295 -20.33 -10.17 13.93
CA ARG A 295 -19.08 -9.47 14.28
C ARG A 295 -17.88 -10.29 13.86
N ARG A 296 -16.86 -9.60 13.35
CA ARG A 296 -15.56 -10.20 13.00
C ARG A 296 -14.65 -10.14 14.21
N GLN A 297 -14.05 -11.27 14.60
CA GLN A 297 -12.96 -11.25 15.58
C GLN A 297 -11.64 -11.00 14.85
N VAL A 298 -10.76 -10.25 15.50
CA VAL A 298 -9.45 -9.89 14.98
C VAL A 298 -8.41 -10.31 15.98
N THR A 299 -7.50 -11.19 15.58
CA THR A 299 -6.31 -11.50 16.35
C THR A 299 -5.16 -10.66 15.83
N ALA A 300 -4.33 -10.16 16.74
CA ALA A 300 -3.22 -9.26 16.41
C ALA A 300 -1.92 -9.79 16.99
N ARG A 301 -0.90 -9.96 16.15
CA ARG A 301 0.44 -10.35 16.58
C ARG A 301 1.43 -9.25 16.24
N VAL A 302 2.20 -8.81 17.24
CA VAL A 302 3.32 -7.90 17.01
C VAL A 302 4.48 -8.67 16.39
N VAL A 303 5.01 -8.17 15.28
CA VAL A 303 6.13 -8.78 14.55
C VAL A 303 7.33 -7.83 14.40
N GLY A 304 7.20 -6.57 14.82
CA GLY A 304 8.29 -5.60 14.81
C GLY A 304 7.99 -4.32 15.59
N GLN A 305 9.05 -3.57 15.91
CA GLN A 305 9.03 -2.31 16.67
C GLN A 305 9.85 -1.22 15.96
N ARG A 306 9.35 0.02 15.87
CA ARG A 306 10.02 1.19 15.26
C ARG A 306 10.57 0.93 13.85
N GLN A 307 9.72 0.36 13.00
CA GLN A 307 10.08 -0.10 11.65
C GLN A 307 9.60 0.87 10.57
N ASP A 308 10.32 0.89 9.45
CA ASP A 308 10.00 1.76 8.32
C ASP A 308 8.93 1.15 7.41
N ASP A 309 8.99 -0.17 7.22
CA ASP A 309 8.11 -0.90 6.31
C ASP A 309 8.12 -2.41 6.58
N ALA A 310 7.16 -3.14 6.02
CA ALA A 310 7.10 -4.59 6.06
C ALA A 310 6.37 -5.15 4.84
N THR A 311 6.67 -6.38 4.45
CA THR A 311 5.97 -7.15 3.39
C THR A 311 5.88 -8.62 3.81
N ALA A 312 5.23 -9.48 3.03
CA ALA A 312 5.38 -10.91 3.18
C ALA A 312 5.59 -11.60 1.83
N ALA A 313 6.23 -12.76 1.87
CA ALA A 313 6.55 -13.62 0.74
C ALA A 313 6.94 -15.02 1.27
N ASP A 314 6.63 -16.08 0.52
CA ASP A 314 7.09 -17.44 0.80
C ASP A 314 8.58 -17.55 0.44
N LEU A 315 9.45 -17.57 1.46
CA LEU A 315 10.90 -17.55 1.28
C LEU A 315 11.52 -18.95 1.31
N ASP A 316 10.91 -19.87 2.07
CA ASP A 316 11.42 -21.22 2.26
C ASP A 316 10.79 -22.25 1.30
N GLY A 317 9.67 -21.90 0.65
CA GLY A 317 8.95 -22.73 -0.30
C GLY A 317 7.96 -23.68 0.36
N ASP A 318 7.56 -23.45 1.61
CA ASP A 318 6.57 -24.27 2.31
C ASP A 318 5.12 -23.94 1.91
N GLY A 319 4.92 -22.92 1.08
CA GLY A 319 3.64 -22.45 0.61
C GLY A 319 2.98 -21.43 1.54
N ARG A 320 3.60 -21.03 2.64
CA ARG A 320 3.16 -19.95 3.55
C ARG A 320 4.16 -18.81 3.48
N ALA A 321 3.70 -17.60 3.79
CA ALA A 321 4.55 -16.44 3.68
C ALA A 321 5.28 -16.12 5.00
N GLU A 322 6.55 -15.75 4.91
CA GLU A 322 7.26 -15.06 5.98
C GLU A 322 6.96 -13.56 5.95
N VAL A 323 6.82 -12.94 7.12
CA VAL A 323 6.76 -11.47 7.22
C VAL A 323 8.17 -10.90 7.29
N ILE A 324 8.52 -10.10 6.30
CA ILE A 324 9.79 -9.39 6.18
C ILE A 324 9.60 -7.97 6.68
N VAL A 325 10.36 -7.57 7.69
CA VAL A 325 10.30 -6.27 8.34
C VAL A 325 11.63 -5.54 8.13
N VAL A 326 11.56 -4.27 7.69
CA VAL A 326 12.74 -3.42 7.47
C VAL A 326 12.68 -2.14 8.30
N GLY A 327 13.85 -1.70 8.76
CA GLY A 327 13.99 -0.52 9.61
C GLY A 327 15.22 -0.64 10.50
N SER A 328 15.12 -0.07 11.70
CA SER A 328 16.23 -0.06 12.67
C SER A 328 16.53 -1.43 13.30
N ALA A 329 15.56 -2.35 13.29
CA ALA A 329 15.70 -3.72 13.80
C ALA A 329 15.03 -4.69 12.82
N PRO A 330 15.64 -4.96 11.65
CA PRO A 330 15.03 -5.81 10.63
C PRO A 330 14.82 -7.24 11.14
N ALA A 331 13.77 -7.89 10.65
CA ALA A 331 13.42 -9.25 11.07
C ALA A 331 12.69 -9.99 9.94
N ILE A 332 12.79 -11.32 9.96
CA ILE A 332 11.94 -12.23 9.19
C ILE A 332 11.18 -13.07 10.20
N VAL A 333 9.85 -13.11 10.09
CA VAL A 333 8.98 -13.74 11.08
C VAL A 333 8.00 -14.68 10.40
N SER A 334 8.12 -15.98 10.64
CA SER A 334 7.09 -16.97 10.31
C SER A 334 6.00 -16.98 11.39
N LEU A 335 4.74 -17.14 10.97
CA LEU A 335 3.63 -17.30 11.90
C LEU A 335 3.47 -18.79 12.26
N PRO A 336 3.22 -19.13 13.54
CA PRO A 336 2.91 -20.51 13.91
C PRO A 336 1.61 -20.94 13.26
N ARG A 337 1.49 -22.24 12.96
CA ARG A 337 0.23 -22.82 12.49
C ARG A 337 -0.86 -22.64 13.53
N ARG A 338 -2.12 -22.50 13.09
CA ARG A 338 -3.26 -22.52 14.02
C ARG A 338 -3.37 -23.92 14.61
N GLN A 339 -3.77 -24.02 15.88
CA GLN A 339 -3.95 -25.32 16.52
C GLN A 339 -4.96 -26.16 15.72
N GLY A 340 -4.53 -27.32 15.23
CA GLY A 340 -5.36 -28.25 14.45
C GLY A 340 -5.03 -28.36 12.95
N GLU A 341 -4.13 -27.52 12.43
CA GLU A 341 -3.63 -27.63 11.06
C GLU A 341 -2.39 -28.55 11.03
N ARG A 342 -2.46 -29.63 10.23
CA ARG A 342 -1.38 -30.63 10.07
C ARG A 342 -0.25 -30.14 9.19
#